data_AF-A0A133V6F5-F1
#
_entry.id   AF-A0A133V6F5-F1
#
_cell.length_a   1.000
_cell.length_b   1.000
_cell.length_c   1.000
_cell.angle_alpha   90.00
_cell.angle_beta   90.00
_cell.angle_gamma   90.00
#
_symmetry.space_group_name_H-M   'P 1'
#
loop_
_entity.id
_entity.type
_entity.pdbx_description
1 polymer ?
#
loop_
_entity_poly.entity_id
_entity_poly.type
_entity_poly.pdbx_seq_one_letter_code
_entity_poly.pdbx_strand_id
1 'polypeptide(L)' 'MNSDTMIWLGVILILLGVTLILIPTLGKFIQLEKIPDWLIYVYESDGFYFVTSPILLLITILTVIMFFLRH' A
#
# COMPACT_ATOMS: atom_id res chain seq x y z
N MET A 1 -4.72 -26.93 13.01
CA MET A 1 -3.98 -25.95 12.19
C MET A 1 -2.57 -26.53 12.03
N ASN A 2 -2.15 -26.87 10.81
CA ASN A 2 -0.85 -27.52 10.61
C ASN A 2 0.28 -26.55 10.97
N SER A 3 1.34 -27.05 11.60
CA SER A 3 2.54 -26.30 11.95
C SER A 3 3.12 -25.56 10.73
N ASP A 4 3.01 -26.19 9.56
CA ASP A 4 3.49 -25.64 8.29
C ASP A 4 2.71 -24.37 7.90
N THR A 5 1.40 -24.35 8.14
CA THR A 5 0.55 -23.19 7.83
C THR A 5 0.94 -21.97 8.66
N MET A 6 1.29 -22.15 9.94
CA MET A 6 1.74 -21.03 10.80
C MET A 6 3.08 -20.45 10.35
N ILE A 7 4.00 -21.31 9.91
CA ILE A 7 5.31 -20.89 9.39
C ILE A 7 5.12 -20.07 8.10
N TRP A 8 4.29 -20.56 7.16
CA TRP A 8 3.99 -19.83 5.93
C TRP A 8 3.33 -18.48 6.20
N LEU A 9 2.40 -18.41 7.15
CA LEU A 9 1.74 -17.17 7.56
C LEU A 9 2.75 -16.18 8.15
N GLY A 10 3.67 -16.65 9.00
CA GLY A 10 4.76 -15.84 9.55
C GLY A 10 5.70 -15.31 8.47
N VAL A 11 6.11 -16.16 7.52
CA VAL A 11 6.96 -15.74 6.38
C VAL A 11 6.27 -14.68 5.54
N ILE A 12 4.98 -14.84 5.25
CA ILE A 12 4.18 -13.86 4.51
C ILE A 12 4.11 -12.53 5.27
N LEU A 13 3.86 -12.55 6.59
CA LEU A 13 3.84 -11.31 7.39
C LEU A 13 5.19 -10.60 7.40
N ILE A 14 6.29 -11.34 7.51
CA ILE A 14 7.64 -10.77 7.48
C ILE A 14 7.89 -10.12 6.11
N LEU A 15 7.61 -10.82 5.02
CA LEU A 15 7.73 -10.29 3.65
C LEU A 15 6.86 -9.04 3.44
N LEU A 16 5.65 -9.04 3.97
CA LEU A 16 4.71 -7.92 3.86
C LEU A 16 5.20 -6.71 4.66
N GLY A 17 5.70 -6.92 5.88
CA GLY A 17 6.31 -5.86 6.70
C GLY A 17 7.56 -5.27 6.06
N VAL A 18 8.45 -6.11 5.54
CA VAL A 18 9.65 -5.69 4.80
C VAL A 18 9.26 -4.86 3.58
N THR A 19 8.29 -5.34 2.79
CA THR A 19 7.79 -4.63 1.61
C THR A 19 7.22 -3.26 1.97
N LEU A 20 6.40 -3.17 3.03
CA LEU A 20 5.83 -1.91 3.52
C LEU A 20 6.90 -0.90 3.93
N ILE A 21 7.98 -1.35 4.55
CA ILE A 21 9.10 -0.47 4.95
C ILE A 21 9.91 -0.01 3.74
N LEU A 22 10.07 -0.88 2.73
CA LEU A 22 10.84 -0.60 1.51
C LEU A 22 10.09 0.28 0.49
N ILE A 23 8.75 0.24 0.45
CA ILE A 23 7.92 1.06 -0.46
C ILE A 23 8.29 2.56 -0.41
N PRO A 24 8.32 3.24 0.75
CA PRO A 24 8.67 4.65 0.79
C PRO A 24 10.14 4.90 0.43
N THR A 25 11.04 3.92 0.66
CA THR A 25 12.45 4.05 0.29
C THR A 25 12.64 3.97 -1.22
N LEU A 26 11.98 3.00 -1.87
CA LEU A 26 11.98 2.86 -3.33
C LEU A 26 11.31 4.05 -4.00
N GLY A 27 10.26 4.62 -3.40
CA GLY A 27 9.64 5.85 -3.86
C GLY A 27 10.58 7.07 -3.91
N LYS A 28 11.67 7.10 -3.13
CA LYS A 28 12.69 8.17 -3.22
C LYS A 28 13.67 7.97 -4.37
N PHE A 29 13.94 6.73 -4.76
CA PHE A 29 14.92 6.40 -5.81
C PHE A 29 14.29 6.33 -7.20
N ILE A 30 13.00 6.03 -7.27
CA ILE A 30 12.25 6.03 -8.52
C ILE A 30 11.80 7.47 -8.75
N GLN A 31 12.36 8.15 -9.75
CA GLN A 31 11.82 9.42 -10.24
C GLN A 31 10.39 9.17 -10.72
N LEU A 32 9.41 9.43 -9.85
CA LEU A 32 7.97 9.28 -10.11
C LEU A 32 7.44 10.26 -11.16
N GLU A 33 8.31 11.09 -11.71
CA GLU A 33 8.10 12.09 -12.76
C GLU A 33 7.49 11.53 -14.07
N LYS A 34 7.49 10.21 -14.26
CA LYS A 34 6.83 9.52 -15.40
C LYS A 34 5.58 8.73 -15.04
N ILE A 35 5.21 8.68 -13.77
CA ILE A 35 4.04 7.93 -13.33
C ILE A 35 2.88 8.92 -13.29
N PRO A 36 1.77 8.66 -13.99
CA PRO A 36 0.66 9.59 -14.02
C PRO A 36 0.13 9.89 -12.60
N ASP A 37 -0.12 11.17 -12.32
CA ASP A 37 -0.60 11.68 -11.03
C ASP A 37 -1.91 11.03 -10.54
N TRP A 38 -2.71 10.48 -11.45
CA TRP A 38 -3.93 9.73 -11.11
C TRP A 38 -3.66 8.35 -10.49
N LEU A 39 -2.47 7.79 -10.71
CA LEU A 39 -2.10 6.45 -10.24
C LEU A 39 -1.31 6.50 -8.93
N ILE A 40 -0.34 7.41 -8.82
CA ILE A 40 0.49 7.54 -7.61
C ILE A 40 0.61 9.01 -7.26
N TYR A 41 -0.06 9.42 -6.18
CA TYR A 41 0.06 10.76 -5.63
C TYR A 41 1.15 10.75 -4.58
N VAL A 42 2.28 11.37 -4.91
CA VAL A 42 3.43 11.49 -4.02
C VAL A 42 3.30 12.86 -3.36
N TYR A 43 2.80 12.89 -2.12
CA TYR A 43 2.93 14.10 -1.30
C TYR A 43 4.37 14.15 -0.82
N GLU A 44 5.16 15.07 -1.36
CA GLU A 44 6.45 15.48 -0.80
C GLU A 44 6.24 16.80 -0.05
N SER A 45 6.38 16.78 1.27
CA SER A 45 6.43 17.99 2.10
C SER A 45 7.44 17.76 3.22
N ASP A 46 8.45 18.63 3.30
CA ASP A 46 9.50 18.64 4.35
C ASP A 46 10.15 17.26 4.65
N GLY A 47 10.50 16.50 3.59
CA GLY A 47 11.20 15.21 3.73
C GLY A 47 10.31 14.00 4.07
N PHE A 48 9.00 14.19 4.18
CA PHE A 48 8.02 13.12 4.26
C PHE A 48 7.52 12.75 2.86
N TYR A 49 7.71 11.46 2.50
CA TYR A 49 7.25 10.88 1.23
C TYR A 49 5.99 10.09 1.51
N PHE A 50 4.83 10.73 1.32
CA PHE A 50 3.54 10.07 1.48
C PHE A 50 3.09 9.56 0.11
N VAL A 51 3.40 8.29 -0.17
CA VAL A 51 2.99 7.60 -1.40
C VAL A 51 1.57 7.07 -1.18
N THR A 52 0.57 7.87 -1.53
CA THR A 52 -0.83 7.43 -1.56
C THR A 52 -1.24 7.19 -3.00
N SER A 53 -1.91 6.07 -3.26
CA SER A 53 -2.59 5.89 -4.55
C SER A 53 -4.03 6.44 -4.36
N PRO A 54 -4.42 7.55 -5.01
CA PRO A 54 -5.78 8.08 -4.92
C PRO A 54 -6.83 7.03 -5.31
N ILE A 55 -6.48 6.14 -6.24
CA ILE A 55 -7.34 5.05 -6.71
C ILE A 55 -7.65 4.04 -5.59
N LEU A 56 -6.65 3.61 -4.82
CA LEU A 56 -6.84 2.70 -3.68
C LEU A 56 -7.72 3.32 -2.60
N LEU A 57 -7.57 4.61 -2.32
CA LEU A 57 -8.46 5.33 -1.39
C LEU A 57 -9.90 5.32 -1.89
N LEU A 58 -10.11 5.61 -3.18
CA LEU A 58 -11.43 5.60 -3.81
C LEU A 58 -12.06 4.21 -3.78
N ILE A 59 -11.30 3.16 -4.11
CA ILE A 59 -11.72 1.75 -4.02
C ILE A 59 -12.06 1.40 -2.58
N THR A 60 -11.26 1.83 -1.60
CA THR A 60 -11.51 1.55 -0.18
C THR A 60 -12.83 2.18 0.26
N ILE A 61 -13.05 3.45 -0.07
CA ILE A 61 -14.31 4.16 0.23
C ILE A 61 -15.49 3.44 -0.43
N LEU A 62 -15.40 3.12 -1.72
CA LEU A 62 -16.46 2.41 -2.45
C LEU A 62 -16.75 1.02 -1.84
N THR A 63 -15.72 0.30 -1.43
CA THR A 63 -15.85 -1.02 -0.80
C THR A 63 -16.51 -0.91 0.56
N VAL A 64 -16.12 0.08 1.38
CA VAL A 64 -16.75 0.36 2.68
C VAL A 64 -18.22 0.74 2.51
N ILE A 65 -18.54 1.62 1.54
CA ILE A 65 -19.93 1.99 1.24
C ILE A 65 -20.73 0.77 0.78
N MET A 66 -20.21 -0.05 -0.13
CA MET A 66 -20.88 -1.27 -0.58
C MET A 66 -21.05 -2.28 0.55
N PHE A 67 -20.08 -2.40 1.45
CA PHE A 67 -20.18 -3.27 2.62
C PHE A 67 -21.32 -2.83 3.53
N PHE A 68 -21.44 -1.53 3.81
CA PHE A 68 -22.54 -0.97 4.59
C PHE A 68 -23.90 -1.01 3.89
N LEU A 69 -23.95 -0.92 2.56
CA LEU A 69 -25.21 -1.01 1.79
C LEU A 69 -25.73 -2.45 1.63
N ARG A 70 -24.81 -3.43 1.71
CA ARG A 70 -25.12 -4.85 1.60
C ARG A 70 -25.53 -5.47 2.95
N HIS A 71 -25.26 -4.78 4.06
CA HIS A 71 -25.71 -5.15 5.41
C HIS A 71 -26.97 -4.37 5.78
#